data_AF-A0AAV5AT82-F1
#
_entry.id   AF-A0AAV5AT82-F1
#
_cell.length_a   1.000
_cell.length_b   1.000
_cell.length_c   1.000
_cell.angle_alpha   90.00
_cell.angle_beta   90.00
_cell.angle_gamma   90.00
#
_symmetry.space_group_name_H-M   'P 1'
#
loop_
_entity.id
_entity.type
_entity.pdbx_description
1 polymer ?
#
loop_
_entity_poly.entity_id
_entity_poly.type
_entity_poly.pdbx_seq_one_letter_code
_entity_poly.pdbx_strand_id
1 'polypeptide(L)'
;MITACFPLLITGVFELCIRLPIRVSSLPPNEPLPPGAFTLVEDIIAVDGHGGLEFRKAWRARYEASTIMRKLLRDLSIFWGATGTIAGAAFIVVSWTTTDDIAIGVGYGLPWLWAIVCALISIKWTRRELKREREELHEHPQLVKRQVSLHIRDDKPEQQNIA
;
A
#
# COMPACT_ATOMS: atom_id res chain seq x y z
N MET A 1 -7.60 -12.08 -9.00
CA MET A 1 -7.35 -10.64 -9.29
C MET A 1 -8.31 -9.73 -8.55
N ILE A 2 -9.62 -9.79 -8.80
CA ILE A 2 -10.60 -8.87 -8.17
C ILE A 2 -10.58 -8.97 -6.64
N THR A 3 -10.45 -10.17 -6.07
CA THR A 3 -10.37 -10.40 -4.62
C THR A 3 -9.22 -9.66 -3.94
N ALA A 4 -8.10 -9.45 -4.63
CA ALA A 4 -6.96 -8.70 -4.11
C ALA A 4 -7.02 -7.21 -4.47
N CYS A 5 -7.48 -6.87 -5.68
CA CYS A 5 -7.50 -5.49 -6.18
C CYS A 5 -8.66 -4.66 -5.62
N PHE A 6 -9.81 -5.28 -5.33
CA PHE A 6 -10.98 -4.57 -4.81
C PHE A 6 -10.75 -4.02 -3.39
N PRO A 7 -10.16 -4.77 -2.44
CA PRO A 7 -9.74 -4.20 -1.16
C PRO A 7 -8.69 -3.08 -1.29
N LEU A 8 -7.74 -3.19 -2.23
CA LEU A 8 -6.77 -2.10 -2.49
C LEU A 8 -7.46 -0.81 -2.95
N LEU A 9 -8.47 -0.94 -3.80
CA LEU A 9 -9.25 0.21 -4.27
C LEU A 9 -10.06 0.83 -3.14
N ILE A 10 -10.77 0.01 -2.37
CA ILE A 10 -11.58 0.50 -1.24
C ILE A 10 -10.70 1.19 -0.21
N THR A 11 -9.60 0.54 0.19
CA THR A 11 -8.69 1.13 1.17
C THR A 11 -8.12 2.43 0.66
N GLY A 12 -7.63 2.51 -0.58
CA GLY A 12 -7.09 3.76 -1.15
C GLY A 12 -8.12 4.89 -1.31
N VAL A 13 -9.39 4.58 -1.59
CA VAL A 13 -10.45 5.62 -1.72
C VAL A 13 -10.98 6.08 -0.36
N PHE A 14 -11.05 5.18 0.63
CA PHE A 14 -11.71 5.41 1.92
C PHE A 14 -10.76 5.38 3.13
N GLU A 15 -9.47 5.66 2.95
CA GLU A 15 -8.41 5.57 3.98
C GLU A 15 -8.78 6.21 5.33
N LEU A 16 -9.54 7.30 5.31
CA LEU A 16 -9.89 8.05 6.52
C LEU A 16 -11.25 7.68 7.12
N CYS A 17 -12.05 6.89 6.39
CA CYS A 17 -13.42 6.54 6.79
C CYS A 17 -13.49 5.17 7.47
N ILE A 18 -12.51 4.29 7.22
CA ILE A 18 -12.53 2.91 7.72
C ILE A 18 -11.61 2.82 8.94
N ARG A 19 -12.19 2.49 10.09
CA ARG A 19 -11.47 2.16 11.33
C ARG A 19 -11.86 0.76 11.72
N LEU A 20 -10.86 -0.09 11.98
CA LEU A 20 -11.10 -1.46 12.38
C LEU A 20 -10.81 -1.63 13.88
N PRO A 21 -11.67 -2.35 14.62
CA PRO A 21 -11.46 -2.62 16.04
C PRO A 21 -10.35 -3.67 16.29
N ILE A 22 -9.76 -4.20 15.22
CA ILE A 22 -8.68 -5.17 15.24
C ILE A 22 -7.39 -4.51 14.76
N ARG A 23 -6.27 -5.00 15.27
CA ARG A 23 -4.94 -4.61 14.81
C ARG A 23 -4.75 -5.05 13.36
N VAL A 24 -4.34 -4.14 12.48
CA VAL A 24 -4.02 -4.47 11.09
C VAL A 24 -2.59 -4.07 10.81
N SER A 25 -1.77 -5.06 10.41
CA SER A 25 -0.36 -4.84 10.10
C SER A 25 0.35 -4.25 11.33
N SER A 26 1.31 -3.34 11.17
CA SER A 26 1.94 -2.72 12.31
C SER A 26 0.93 -1.86 13.09
N LEU A 27 -0.05 -1.21 12.48
CA LEU A 27 -0.90 -0.20 13.13
C LEU A 27 -1.78 -0.75 14.27
N PRO A 28 -1.94 0.02 15.37
CA PRO A 28 -2.78 -0.37 16.49
C PRO A 28 -4.28 -0.35 16.14
N PRO A 29 -5.12 -0.99 16.97
CA PRO A 29 -6.58 -1.00 16.77
C PRO A 29 -7.18 0.43 16.75
N ASN A 30 -8.27 0.62 15.99
CA ASN A 30 -9.05 1.87 15.87
C ASN A 30 -8.34 3.06 15.21
N GLU A 31 -7.13 2.87 14.67
CA GLU A 31 -6.51 3.85 13.78
C GLU A 31 -7.13 3.82 12.37
N PRO A 32 -7.07 4.94 11.63
CA PRO A 32 -7.44 4.96 10.22
C PRO A 32 -6.67 3.90 9.44
N LEU A 33 -7.40 3.08 8.69
CA LEU A 33 -6.81 1.99 7.92
C LEU A 33 -5.87 2.56 6.85
N PRO A 34 -4.60 2.12 6.76
CA PRO A 34 -3.68 2.65 5.78
C PRO A 34 -4.08 2.15 4.39
N PRO A 35 -3.62 2.82 3.32
CA PRO A 35 -3.69 2.30 1.97
C PRO A 35 -3.21 0.84 1.93
N GLY A 36 -3.91 -0.04 1.22
CA GLY A 36 -3.48 -1.44 1.17
C GLY A 36 -2.09 -1.68 0.54
N ALA A 37 -1.57 -0.72 -0.24
CA ALA A 37 -0.16 -0.77 -0.67
C ALA A 37 0.82 -0.67 0.51
N PHE A 38 0.47 0.04 1.59
CA PHE A 38 1.29 0.11 2.81
C PHE A 38 1.45 -1.28 3.44
N THR A 39 0.34 -2.01 3.62
CA THR A 39 0.35 -3.32 4.26
C THR A 39 1.04 -4.37 3.38
N LEU A 40 0.83 -4.31 2.06
CA LEU A 40 1.51 -5.21 1.12
C LEU A 40 3.03 -5.04 1.15
N VAL A 41 3.53 -3.80 1.09
CA VAL A 41 4.97 -3.53 1.14
C VAL A 41 5.55 -3.95 2.49
N GLU A 42 4.83 -3.66 3.58
CA GLU A 42 5.25 -4.08 4.91
C GLU A 42 5.43 -5.60 4.99
N ASP A 43 4.43 -6.36 4.58
CA ASP A 43 4.46 -7.82 4.71
C ASP A 43 5.46 -8.47 3.76
N ILE A 44 5.55 -8.05 2.50
CA ILE A 44 6.55 -8.58 1.56
C ILE A 44 7.96 -8.36 2.09
N ILE A 45 8.29 -7.15 2.55
CA ILE A 45 9.66 -6.86 2.99
C ILE A 45 9.95 -7.47 4.38
N ALA A 46 8.97 -7.46 5.28
CA ALA A 46 9.16 -8.03 6.61
C ALA A 46 9.29 -9.55 6.57
N VAL A 47 8.54 -10.23 5.68
CA VAL A 47 8.52 -11.69 5.55
C VAL A 47 9.54 -12.16 4.51
N ASP A 48 9.36 -11.81 3.24
CA ASP A 48 10.23 -12.30 2.14
C ASP A 48 11.60 -11.62 2.18
N GLY A 49 11.63 -10.33 2.51
CA GLY A 49 12.85 -9.54 2.66
C GLY A 49 13.60 -9.78 3.97
N HIS A 50 13.10 -10.65 4.86
CA HIS A 50 13.67 -10.92 6.18
C HIS A 50 13.85 -9.68 7.07
N GLY A 51 13.10 -8.59 6.81
CA GLY A 51 13.20 -7.35 7.58
C GLY A 51 12.59 -7.44 8.99
N GLY A 52 11.69 -8.39 9.21
CA GLY A 52 11.10 -8.66 10.51
C GLY A 52 10.43 -7.45 11.16
N LEU A 53 10.43 -7.42 12.50
CA LEU A 53 9.77 -6.37 13.29
C LEU A 53 10.44 -4.99 13.15
N GLU A 54 11.77 -4.97 13.00
CA GLU A 54 12.54 -3.73 12.90
C GLU A 54 12.19 -2.96 11.62
N PHE A 55 12.03 -3.66 10.49
CA PHE A 55 11.52 -3.05 9.27
C PHE A 55 10.12 -2.47 9.45
N ARG A 56 9.20 -3.21 10.10
CA ARG A 56 7.82 -2.74 10.33
C ARG A 56 7.77 -1.43 11.11
N LYS A 57 8.58 -1.32 12.18
CA LYS A 57 8.67 -0.08 12.98
C LYS A 57 9.21 1.08 12.15
N ALA A 58 10.30 0.87 11.41
CA ALA A 58 10.91 1.89 10.56
C ALA A 58 9.97 2.33 9.42
N TRP A 59 9.24 1.38 8.81
CA TRP A 59 8.27 1.62 7.76
C TRP A 59 7.11 2.48 8.26
N ARG A 60 6.55 2.15 9.43
CA ARG A 60 5.50 2.96 10.05
C ARG A 60 5.99 4.37 10.39
N ALA A 61 7.15 4.49 11.04
CA ALA A 61 7.71 5.80 11.39
C ALA A 61 7.92 6.69 10.15
N ARG A 62 8.37 6.10 9.03
CA ARG A 62 8.52 6.81 7.75
C ARG A 62 7.17 7.25 7.18
N TYR A 63 6.17 6.38 7.25
CA TYR A 63 4.80 6.68 6.79
C TYR A 63 4.15 7.81 7.60
N GLU A 64 4.36 7.84 8.91
CA GLU A 64 3.87 8.90 9.80
C GLU A 64 4.62 10.22 9.59
N ALA A 65 5.93 10.16 9.32
CA ALA A 65 6.72 11.35 9.08
C ALA A 65 6.38 12.03 7.74
N SER A 66 6.19 11.28 6.65
CA SER A 66 6.11 11.86 5.30
C SER A 66 4.69 11.89 4.73
N THR A 67 4.14 13.09 4.55
CA THR A 67 2.87 13.32 3.84
C THR A 67 2.93 12.89 2.37
N ILE A 68 4.09 13.03 1.74
CA ILE A 68 4.33 12.63 0.34
C ILE A 68 4.27 11.11 0.23
N MET A 69 4.90 10.40 1.17
CA MET A 69 4.84 8.94 1.22
C MET A 69 3.40 8.44 1.39
N ARG A 70 2.61 9.06 2.28
CA ARG A 70 1.19 8.71 2.46
C ARG A 70 0.40 8.86 1.17
N LYS A 71 0.55 10.02 0.52
CA LYS A 71 -0.11 10.31 -0.77
C LYS A 71 0.32 9.32 -1.86
N LEU A 72 1.62 9.02 -1.96
CA LEU A 72 2.15 8.06 -2.92
C LEU A 72 1.53 6.67 -2.73
N LEU A 73 1.49 6.16 -1.49
CA LEU A 73 0.95 4.83 -1.21
C LEU A 73 -0.56 4.76 -1.45
N ARG A 74 -1.29 5.83 -1.16
CA ARG A 74 -2.70 5.96 -1.54
C ARG A 74 -2.88 5.89 -3.04
N ASP A 75 -2.19 6.76 -3.76
CA ASP A 75 -2.36 6.93 -5.20
C ASP A 75 -1.95 5.62 -5.92
N LEU A 76 -0.93 4.90 -5.42
CA LEU A 76 -0.58 3.54 -5.87
C LEU A 76 -1.66 2.50 -5.55
N SER A 77 -2.24 2.52 -4.34
CA SER A 77 -3.31 1.58 -3.95
C SER A 77 -4.52 1.73 -4.87
N ILE A 78 -4.92 2.97 -5.15
CA ILE A 78 -6.01 3.29 -6.09
C ILE A 78 -5.63 2.82 -7.51
N PHE A 79 -4.42 3.12 -7.98
CA PHE A 79 -3.98 2.74 -9.32
C PHE A 79 -4.02 1.22 -9.54
N TRP A 80 -3.41 0.44 -8.63
CA TRP A 80 -3.42 -1.02 -8.72
C TRP A 80 -4.81 -1.62 -8.51
N GLY A 81 -5.58 -1.06 -7.58
CA GLY A 81 -6.95 -1.49 -7.33
C GLY A 81 -7.86 -1.26 -8.54
N ALA A 82 -7.80 -0.07 -9.15
CA ALA A 82 -8.65 0.30 -10.28
C ALA A 82 -8.28 -0.48 -11.54
N THR A 83 -7.01 -0.45 -11.92
CA THR A 83 -6.53 -1.15 -13.12
C THR A 83 -6.74 -2.67 -12.99
N GLY A 84 -6.53 -3.24 -11.80
CA GLY A 84 -6.72 -4.67 -11.57
C GLY A 84 -8.18 -5.08 -11.52
N THR A 85 -9.08 -4.23 -11.02
CA THR A 85 -10.52 -4.49 -11.04
C THR A 85 -11.05 -4.46 -12.48
N ILE A 86 -10.64 -3.45 -13.27
CA ILE A 86 -11.03 -3.33 -14.68
C ILE A 86 -10.50 -4.52 -15.49
N ALA A 87 -9.22 -4.85 -15.34
CA ALA A 87 -8.62 -6.00 -16.02
C ALA A 87 -9.30 -7.32 -15.63
N GLY A 88 -9.57 -7.52 -14.33
CA GLY A 88 -10.28 -8.71 -13.84
C GLY A 88 -11.69 -8.84 -14.41
N ALA A 89 -12.45 -7.75 -14.47
CA ALA A 89 -13.78 -7.74 -15.09
C ALA A 89 -13.71 -8.07 -16.59
N ALA A 90 -12.75 -7.48 -17.30
CA ALA A 90 -12.52 -7.78 -18.71
C ALA A 90 -12.20 -9.27 -18.94
N PHE A 91 -11.36 -9.89 -18.10
CA PHE A 91 -11.04 -11.31 -18.21
C PHE A 91 -12.25 -12.20 -17.98
N ILE A 92 -13.12 -11.87 -17.02
CA ILE A 92 -14.38 -12.59 -16.82
C ILE A 92 -15.24 -12.52 -18.09
N VAL A 93 -15.39 -11.34 -18.69
CA VAL A 93 -16.18 -11.19 -19.93
C VAL A 93 -15.59 -12.02 -21.07
N VAL A 94 -14.28 -12.02 -21.26
CA VAL A 94 -13.60 -12.81 -22.30
C VAL A 94 -13.82 -14.31 -22.07
N SER A 95 -13.72 -14.78 -20.82
CA SER A 95 -13.97 -16.18 -20.48
C SER A 95 -15.39 -16.65 -20.80
N TRP A 96 -16.38 -15.76 -20.74
CA TRP A 96 -17.78 -16.11 -21.06
C TRP A 96 -18.14 -15.99 -22.55
N THR A 97 -17.31 -15.32 -23.36
CA THR A 97 -17.65 -14.96 -24.75
C THR A 97 -16.83 -15.70 -25.80
N THR A 98 -15.78 -16.42 -25.39
CA THR A 98 -14.81 -17.04 -26.30
C THR A 98 -14.68 -18.55 -26.05
N THR A 99 -14.10 -19.29 -26.99
CA THR A 99 -13.77 -20.72 -26.86
C THR A 99 -12.75 -20.96 -25.75
N ASP A 100 -12.82 -22.16 -25.13
CA ASP A 100 -12.02 -22.55 -23.97
C ASP A 100 -10.51 -22.37 -24.19
N ASP A 101 -10.00 -22.75 -25.37
CA ASP A 101 -8.56 -22.64 -25.69
C ASP A 101 -8.06 -21.19 -25.64
N ILE A 102 -8.85 -20.25 -26.17
CA ILE A 102 -8.50 -18.83 -26.16
C ILE A 102 -8.68 -18.26 -24.75
N ALA A 103 -9.74 -18.66 -24.04
CA ALA A 103 -10.00 -18.22 -22.68
C ALA A 103 -8.85 -18.61 -21.74
N ILE A 104 -8.29 -19.81 -21.88
CA ILE A 104 -7.12 -20.27 -21.11
C ILE A 104 -5.88 -19.44 -21.47
N GLY A 105 -5.61 -19.25 -22.76
CA GLY A 105 -4.45 -18.48 -23.22
C GLY A 105 -4.47 -17.02 -22.74
N VAL A 106 -5.61 -16.34 -22.91
CA VAL A 106 -5.80 -14.96 -22.48
C VAL A 106 -5.83 -14.85 -20.95
N GLY A 107 -6.56 -15.75 -20.29
CA GLY A 107 -6.70 -15.79 -18.84
C GLY A 107 -5.39 -16.02 -18.10
N TYR A 108 -4.41 -16.68 -18.73
CA TYR A 108 -3.09 -16.88 -18.15
C TYR A 108 -2.09 -15.78 -18.56
N GLY A 109 -2.01 -15.45 -19.86
CA GLY A 109 -0.97 -14.55 -20.37
C GLY A 109 -1.22 -13.07 -20.09
N LEU A 110 -2.46 -12.61 -20.26
CA LEU A 110 -2.80 -11.19 -20.19
C LEU A 110 -2.65 -10.59 -18.77
N PRO A 111 -2.93 -11.31 -17.66
CA PRO A 111 -2.60 -10.84 -16.33
C PRO A 111 -1.10 -10.55 -16.12
N TRP A 112 -0.21 -11.37 -16.68
CA TRP A 112 1.23 -11.15 -16.57
C TRP A 112 1.67 -9.89 -17.31
N LEU A 113 1.16 -9.69 -18.53
CA LEU A 113 1.45 -8.48 -19.29
C LEU A 113 0.96 -7.23 -18.56
N TRP A 114 -0.27 -7.27 -18.04
CA TRP A 114 -0.82 -6.21 -17.21
C TRP A 114 0.05 -5.93 -15.99
N ALA A 115 0.46 -6.96 -15.25
CA ALA A 115 1.28 -6.83 -14.06
C ALA A 115 2.64 -6.21 -14.37
N ILE A 116 3.31 -6.62 -15.46
CA ILE A 116 4.60 -6.06 -15.89
C ILE A 116 4.46 -4.57 -16.22
N VAL A 117 3.46 -4.20 -17.01
CA VAL A 117 3.23 -2.80 -17.42
C VAL A 117 2.95 -1.93 -16.20
N CYS A 118 2.03 -2.36 -15.33
CA CYS A 118 1.68 -1.65 -14.10
C CYS A 118 2.86 -1.53 -13.13
N ALA A 119 3.70 -2.57 -13.04
CA ALA A 119 4.93 -2.56 -12.23
C ALA A 119 5.93 -1.52 -12.75
N LEU A 120 6.19 -1.48 -14.05
CA LEU A 120 7.10 -0.49 -14.65
C LEU A 120 6.63 0.94 -14.44
N ILE A 121 5.32 1.19 -14.58
CA ILE A 121 4.72 2.50 -14.29
C ILE A 121 4.91 2.86 -12.82
N SER A 122 4.58 1.94 -11.92
CA SER A 122 4.69 2.15 -10.47
C SER A 122 6.13 2.44 -10.05
N ILE A 123 7.12 1.71 -10.58
CA ILE A 123 8.54 1.94 -10.29
C ILE A 123 8.95 3.36 -10.71
N LYS A 124 8.58 3.78 -11.92
CA LYS A 124 8.90 5.12 -12.42
C LYS A 124 8.22 6.20 -11.57
N TRP A 125 6.97 5.99 -11.19
CA TRP A 125 6.21 6.93 -10.38
C TRP A 125 6.80 7.06 -8.97
N THR A 126 7.01 5.95 -8.27
CA THR A 126 7.65 5.93 -6.94
C THR A 126 9.01 6.64 -6.96
N ARG A 127 9.85 6.37 -7.96
CA ARG A 127 11.15 7.05 -8.09
C ARG A 127 11.01 8.56 -8.26
N ARG A 128 10.01 9.02 -9.02
CA ARG A 128 9.74 10.46 -9.20
C ARG A 128 9.28 11.12 -7.90
N GLU A 129 8.35 10.51 -7.17
CA GLU A 129 7.86 11.08 -5.91
C GLU A 129 8.94 11.06 -4.82
N LEU A 130 9.78 10.03 -4.75
CA LEU A 130 10.92 10.01 -3.82
C LEU A 130 12.00 11.05 -4.18
N LYS A 131 12.20 11.32 -5.47
CA LYS A 131 13.08 12.40 -5.92
C LYS A 131 12.52 13.76 -5.52
N ARG A 132 11.21 13.95 -5.69
CA ARG A 132 10.50 15.15 -5.27
C ARG A 132 10.55 15.34 -3.74
N GLU A 133 10.32 14.28 -2.96
CA GLU A 133 10.44 14.32 -1.50
C GLU A 133 11.85 14.78 -1.09
N ARG A 134 12.89 14.24 -1.74
CA ARG A 134 14.28 14.65 -1.48
C ARG A 134 14.53 16.12 -1.84
N GLU A 135 14.03 16.58 -2.98
CA GLU A 135 14.18 17.98 -3.41
C GLU A 135 13.47 18.94 -2.45
N GLU A 136 12.23 18.65 -2.07
CA GLU A 136 11.46 19.46 -1.10
C GLU A 136 12.15 19.47 0.28
N LEU A 137 12.77 18.37 0.66
CA LEU A 137 13.57 18.26 1.88
C LEU A 137 14.83 19.14 1.85
N HIS A 138 15.51 19.22 0.71
CA HIS A 138 16.70 20.06 0.54
C HIS A 138 16.37 21.56 0.51
N GLU A 139 15.29 21.95 -0.17
CA GLU A 139 14.85 23.34 -0.28
C GLU A 139 14.26 23.88 1.05
N HIS A 140 13.61 23.00 1.83
CA HIS A 140 12.91 23.40 3.05
C HIS A 140 13.27 22.51 4.25
N PRO A 141 14.50 22.61 4.79
CA PRO A 141 14.95 21.79 5.92
C PRO A 141 14.10 21.98 7.18
N GLN A 142 13.41 23.12 7.32
CA GLN A 142 12.44 23.37 8.39
C GLN A 142 11.24 22.40 8.38
N LEU A 143 10.88 21.80 7.25
CA LEU A 143 9.76 20.85 7.17
C LEU A 143 10.04 19.53 7.91
N VAL A 144 11.32 19.14 8.02
CA VAL A 144 11.75 17.96 8.81
C VAL A 144 11.38 18.14 10.27
N LYS A 145 11.73 19.30 10.85
CA LYS A 145 11.46 19.58 12.26
C LYS A 145 9.96 19.58 12.56
N ARG A 146 9.13 19.99 11.60
CA ARG A 146 7.67 20.01 11.72
C ARG A 146 7.05 18.62 11.58
N GLN A 147 7.56 17.78 10.67
CA GLN A 147 7.05 16.43 10.43
C GLN A 147 7.39 15.43 11.55
N VAL A 148 8.59 15.53 12.15
CA VAL A 148 9.00 14.71 13.31
C VAL A 148 8.14 14.97 14.56
N SER A 149 7.48 16.13 14.64
CA SER A 149 6.67 16.53 15.80
C SER A 149 5.30 15.82 15.90
N LEU A 150 4.91 15.00 14.94
CA LEU A 150 3.64 14.25 14.94
C LEU A 150 3.78 12.84 15.54
N HIS A 151 4.58 12.72 16.60
CA HIS A 151 4.72 11.47 17.36
C HIS A 151 3.34 11.05 17.89
N ILE A 152 2.76 10.00 17.31
CA ILE A 152 1.63 9.30 17.91
C ILE A 152 2.14 8.74 19.23
N ARG A 153 1.47 9.12 20.31
CA ARG A 153 1.77 8.72 21.68
C ARG A 153 1.84 7.20 21.73
N ASP A 154 3.05 6.66 21.91
CA ASP A 154 3.24 5.26 22.21
C ASP A 154 2.36 4.92 23.42
N ASP A 155 1.42 3.99 23.23
CA ASP A 155 0.73 3.41 24.38
C ASP A 155 1.78 2.69 25.21
N LYS A 156 1.86 3.09 26.48
CA LYS A 156 2.78 2.53 27.46
C LYS A 156 2.67 1.01 27.44
N PRO A 157 3.78 0.25 27.58
CA PRO A 157 3.64 -1.13 27.98
C PRO A 157 2.87 -1.16 29.31
N GLU A 158 1.76 -1.90 29.36
CA GLU A 158 1.13 -2.34 30.59
C GLU A 158 2.17 -3.13 31.41
N GLN A 159 2.97 -2.41 32.19
CA GLN A 159 3.59 -2.94 33.39
C GLN A 159 2.68 -2.55 34.55
N GLN A 160 1.71 -3.41 34.89
CA GLN A 160 1.34 -3.69 36.28
C GLN A 160 0.24 -4.76 36.37
N ASN A 161 0.50 -5.72 37.25
CA ASN A 161 -0.43 -6.66 37.90
C ASN A 161 -0.67 -8.01 37.22
N ILE A 162 0.30 -8.91 37.36
CA ILE A 162 -0.02 -10.22 37.95
C ILE A 162 0.93 -10.39 39.14
N ALA A 163 0.32 -10.43 40.32
CA ALA A 163 0.92 -10.75 41.61
C ALA A 163 1.31 -12.23 41.70
#